data_AF-L8LLF5-F1
#
_entry.id   AF-L8LLF5-F1
#
_cell.length_a   1.000
_cell.length_b   1.000
_cell.length_c   1.000
_cell.angle_alpha   90.00
_cell.angle_beta   90.00
_cell.angle_gamma   90.00
#
_symmetry.space_group_name_H-M   'P 1'
#
loop_
_entity.id
_entity.type
_entity.pdbx_description
1 polymer ?
#
loop_
_entity_poly.entity_id
_entity_poly.type
_entity_poly.pdbx_seq_one_letter_code
_entity_poly.pdbx_strand_id
1 'polypeptide(L)' 'MKNMMEYKGYIGSVGYSDEDNTFYGKVEFIRSLVSFEGVDVESLRQSFHEAVDDYLEAMILT' A
#
# COMPACT_ATOMS: atom_id res chain seq x y z
N MET A 1 -10.91 -4.99 9.87
CA MET A 1 -10.49 -5.63 8.60
C MET A 1 -11.22 -5.11 7.35
N LYS A 2 -12.37 -4.42 7.43
CA LYS A 2 -13.11 -3.97 6.23
C LYS A 2 -12.36 -2.99 5.30
N ASN A 3 -11.26 -2.39 5.74
CA ASN A 3 -10.49 -1.38 5.01
C ASN A 3 -9.01 -1.80 4.83
N MET A 4 -8.75 -3.10 4.71
CA MET A 4 -7.39 -3.62 4.50
C MET A 4 -7.29 -4.27 3.11
N MET A 5 -6.11 -4.14 2.51
CA MET A 5 -5.70 -4.84 1.29
C MET A 5 -4.69 -5.93 1.65
N GLU A 6 -4.64 -6.99 0.84
CA GLU A 6 -3.68 -8.09 1.02
C GLU A 6 -3.02 -8.43 -0.31
N TYR A 7 -1.69 -8.56 -0.29
CA TYR A 7 -0.90 -9.02 -1.44
C TYR A 7 0.38 -9.69 -0.94
N LYS A 8 0.66 -10.91 -1.41
CA LYS A 8 1.81 -11.75 -0.98
C LYS A 8 1.92 -11.92 0.55
N GLY A 9 0.79 -11.92 1.26
CA GLY A 9 0.74 -12.01 2.73
C GLY A 9 1.05 -10.69 3.46
N TYR A 10 1.31 -9.60 2.74
CA TYR A 10 1.41 -8.26 3.29
C TYR A 10 0.05 -7.62 3.38
N ILE A 11 -0.14 -6.79 4.41
CA ILE A 11 -1.42 -6.17 4.73
C ILE A 11 -1.26 -4.65 4.59
N GLY A 12 -2.11 -4.01 3.79
CA GLY A 12 -2.13 -2.55 3.61
C GLY A 12 -3.37 -1.92 4.24
N SER A 13 -3.23 -0.90 5.07
CA SER A 13 -4.38 -0.11 5.55
C SER A 13 -4.82 0.90 4.47
N VAL A 14 -6.11 1.17 4.34
CA VAL A 14 -6.64 2.19 3.40
C VAL A 14 -7.46 3.25 4.12
N GLY A 15 -7.19 4.51 3.77
CA GLY A 15 -7.98 5.70 4.12
C GLY A 15 -8.34 6.51 2.89
N TYR A 16 -9.22 7.49 3.07
CA TYR A 16 -9.61 8.46 2.03
C TYR A 16 -9.36 9.88 2.54
N SER A 17 -8.76 10.72 1.69
CA SER A 17 -8.62 12.16 1.88
C SER A 17 -9.66 12.88 1.02
N ASP A 18 -10.60 13.58 1.65
CA ASP A 18 -11.58 14.42 0.95
C ASP A 18 -10.93 15.70 0.39
N GLU A 19 -9.91 16.22 1.08
CA GLU A 19 -9.13 17.39 0.64
C GLU A 19 -8.41 17.11 -0.68
N ASP A 20 -7.80 15.94 -0.80
CA ASP A 20 -7.00 15.56 -1.98
C ASP A 20 -7.78 14.69 -2.98
N ASN A 21 -9.04 14.36 -2.67
CA ASN A 21 -9.86 13.42 -3.43
C ASN A 21 -9.14 12.09 -3.76
N THR A 22 -8.36 11.58 -2.81
CA THR A 22 -7.42 10.48 -3.04
C THR A 22 -7.48 9.46 -1.91
N PHE A 23 -7.37 8.17 -2.25
CA PHE A 23 -7.13 7.12 -1.27
C PHE A 23 -5.65 7.05 -0.94
N TYR A 24 -5.34 6.88 0.34
CA TYR A 24 -3.98 6.70 0.81
C TYR A 24 -3.89 5.43 1.65
N GLY A 25 -2.71 4.83 1.66
CA GLY A 25 -2.47 3.63 2.44
C GLY A 25 -1.01 3.45 2.80
N LYS A 26 -0.78 2.49 3.69
CA LYS A 26 0.56 2.04 4.07
C LYS A 26 0.57 0.54 4.34
N VAL A 27 1.71 -0.09 4.07
CA VAL A 27 1.95 -1.49 4.43
C VAL A 27 2.13 -1.56 5.96
N GLU A 28 1.33 -2.40 6.59
CA GLU A 28 1.30 -2.60 8.03
C GLU A 28 2.18 -3.78 8.45
N PHE A 29 2.55 -3.81 9.73
CA PHE A 29 3.32 -4.89 10.35
C PHE A 29 4.72 -5.14 9.76
N ILE A 30 5.29 -4.13 9.11
CA ILE A 30 6.68 -4.11 8.65
C ILE A 30 7.48 -3.03 9.38
N ARG A 31 8.82 -3.09 9.31
CA ARG A 31 9.70 -2.10 9.95
C ARG A 31 9.83 -0.79 9.17
N SER A 32 9.76 -0.88 7.84
CA SER A 32 9.91 0.28 6.95
C SER A 32 8.57 0.99 6.78
N LEU A 33 8.59 2.31 6.63
CA LEU A 33 7.42 3.04 6.18
C LEU A 33 7.28 2.90 4.67
N VAL A 34 6.27 2.16 4.23
CA VAL A 34 5.94 1.97 2.81
C VAL A 34 4.51 2.45 2.61
N SER A 35 4.36 3.53 1.85
CA SER A 35 3.07 4.15 1.53
C SER A 35 2.67 3.92 0.08
N PHE A 36 1.38 3.98 -0.20
CA PHE A 36 0.81 3.89 -1.54
C PHE A 36 -0.44 4.76 -1.62
N GLU A 37 -0.83 5.17 -2.82
CA GLU A 37 -1.98 6.05 -3.05
C GLU A 37 -2.66 5.76 -4.38
N GLY A 38 -3.91 6.21 -4.53
CA GLY A 38 -4.67 6.05 -5.77
C GLY A 38 -5.97 6.85 -5.75
N VAL A 39 -6.39 7.31 -6.92
CA VAL A 39 -7.65 8.10 -7.08
C VAL A 39 -8.87 7.21 -7.29
N ASP A 40 -8.65 5.93 -7.56
CA ASP A 40 -9.66 4.91 -7.70
C ASP A 40 -9.16 3.56 -7.17
N VAL A 41 -10.04 2.56 -7.19
CA VAL A 41 -9.74 1.23 -6.64
C VAL A 41 -8.65 0.50 -7.44
N GLU A 42 -8.55 0.75 -8.74
CA GLU A 42 -7.61 0.06 -9.63
C GLU A 42 -6.20 0.60 -9.41
N SER A 43 -6.03 1.92 -9.49
CA SER A 43 -4.77 2.62 -9.21
C SER A 43 -4.27 2.36 -7.79
N LEU A 44 -5.16 2.38 -6.79
CA LEU A 44 -4.77 2.09 -5.40
C LEU A 44 -4.25 0.66 -5.24
N ARG A 45 -4.90 -0.32 -5.89
CA ARG A 45 -4.45 -1.73 -5.85
C ARG A 45 -3.13 -1.92 -6.55
N GLN A 46 -2.95 -1.29 -7.71
CA GLN A 46 -1.69 -1.34 -8.44
C GLN A 46 -0.56 -0.74 -7.59
N SER A 47 -0.75 0.47 -7.05
CA SER A 47 0.24 1.14 -6.21
C SER A 47 0.58 0.33 -4.96
N PHE A 48 -0.40 -0.33 -4.33
CA PHE A 48 -0.13 -1.24 -3.21
C PHE A 48 0.75 -2.43 -3.60
N HIS A 49 0.48 -3.07 -4.75
CA HIS A 49 1.27 -4.20 -5.22
C HIS A 49 2.70 -3.79 -5.56
N GLU A 50 2.86 -2.67 -6.28
CA GLU A 50 4.17 -2.09 -6.62
C GLU A 50 4.96 -1.76 -5.35
N ALA A 51 4.34 -1.10 -4.37
CA ALA A 51 5.00 -0.75 -3.11
C ALA A 51 5.46 -1.98 -2.31
N VAL A 52 4.69 -3.07 -2.33
CA VAL A 52 5.09 -4.35 -1.70
C VAL A 52 6.22 -5.02 -2.48
N ASP A 53 6.16 -5.01 -3.81
CA ASP A 53 7.18 -5.62 -4.66
C ASP A 53 8.52 -4.88 -4.56
N ASP A 54 8.50 -3.54 -4.54
CA ASP A 54 9.66 -2.69 -4.31
C ASP A 54 10.27 -2.93 -2.92
N TYR A 55 9.42 -3.08 -1.89
CA TYR A 55 9.88 -3.39 -0.53
C TYR A 55 10.59 -4.76 -0.47
N LEU A 56 10.01 -5.78 -1.11
CA LEU A 56 10.60 -7.12 -1.20
C LEU A 56 11.93 -7.10 -1.96
N GLU A 57 12.00 -6.38 -3.07
CA GLU A 57 13.23 -6.25 -3.87
C GLU A 57 14.35 -5.55 -3.06
N ALA A 58 14.02 -4.46 -2.36
CA ALA A 58 14.97 -3.76 -1.50
C ALA A 58 15.53 -4.66 -0.37
N MET A 59 14.74 -5.60 0.14
CA MET A 59 15.20 -6.57 1.16
C MET A 59 16.09 -7.68 0.61
N ILE A 60 16.04 -7.98 -0.68
CA ILE A 60 16.89 -9.01 -1.31
C ILE A 60 18.27 -8.43 -1.67
N LEU A 61 18.33 -7.12 -1.94
CA LEU A 61 19.53 -6.42 -2.35
C LEU A 61 20.39 -5.88 -1.19
N THR A 62 20.01 -6.15 0.06
CA THR A 62 20.70 -5.71 1.29
C THR A 62 21.17 -6.89 2.14
#